data_AF-A0A954IJU0-F1
#
_entry.id   AF-A0A954IJU0-F1
#
_cell.length_a   1.000
_cell.length_b   1.000
_cell.length_c   1.000
_cell.angle_alpha   90.00
_cell.angle_beta   90.00
_cell.angle_gamma   90.00
#
_symmetry.space_group_name_H-M   'P 1'
#
loop_
_entity.id
_entity.type
_entity.pdbx_description
1 polymer ?
#
loop_
_entity_poly.entity_id
_entity_poly.type
_entity_poly.pdbx_seq_one_letter_code
_entity_poly.pdbx_strand_id
1 'polypeptide(L)'
;FHPFQTFILGQKNLGPKLAARLGIPLVFYGENEAEYGNPIADTASSLRDRSYHTYNNLDEMYLGGVSVRELMDNYGISLADLKCFLPASAEEMEKTDVQVHYLGYYLKWTPQEVYYYAVENTGFKARPFRTQGTYSKYNSIDDKIDDLHYYTTFIKFGIGRTTYDSSQEIRNGHINREEACALVNRFDGEFPDRYFNEVMEYIGMTPEHFHELADRFRSPHLWGKDAAGQWKLRHTVNGTGLDDCVSEKSDRQVA
;
A
#
# COMPACT_ATOMS: atom_id res chain seq x y z
N PHE A 1 -18.12 1.83 -4.18
CA PHE A 1 -17.55 1.31 -2.92
C PHE A 1 -16.06 1.60 -2.89
N HIS A 2 -15.59 2.34 -1.89
CA HIS A 2 -14.16 2.56 -1.65
C HIS A 2 -13.77 1.79 -0.36
N PRO A 3 -13.69 0.44 -0.40
CA PRO A 3 -13.55 -0.39 0.80
C PRO A 3 -12.28 -0.06 1.61
N PHE A 4 -11.27 0.51 0.96
CA PHE A 4 -10.04 0.96 1.59
C PHE A 4 -10.16 2.29 2.35
N GLN A 5 -11.27 3.02 2.19
CA GLN A 5 -11.40 4.37 2.76
C GLN A 5 -11.48 4.33 4.30
N THR A 6 -12.20 3.37 4.87
CA THR A 6 -12.32 3.24 6.33
C THR A 6 -10.96 2.97 6.97
N PHE A 7 -10.11 2.17 6.33
CA PHE A 7 -8.73 1.94 6.74
C PHE A 7 -7.92 3.25 6.75
N ILE A 8 -7.95 4.02 5.66
CA ILE A 8 -7.24 5.31 5.56
C ILE A 8 -7.73 6.28 6.65
N LEU A 9 -9.05 6.41 6.83
CA LEU A 9 -9.64 7.29 7.83
C LEU A 9 -9.24 6.85 9.24
N GLY A 10 -9.26 5.56 9.53
CA GLY A 10 -8.81 5.01 10.81
C GLY A 10 -7.35 5.36 11.10
N GLN A 11 -6.46 5.15 10.12
CA GLN A 11 -5.04 5.46 10.26
C GLN A 11 -4.80 6.95 10.50
N LYS A 12 -5.47 7.85 9.78
CA LYS A 12 -5.19 9.29 9.83
C LYS A 12 -5.92 10.03 10.96
N ASN A 13 -7.16 9.64 11.26
CA ASN A 13 -8.04 10.42 12.12
C ASN A 13 -7.98 9.97 13.58
N LEU A 14 -7.90 8.65 13.82
CA LEU A 14 -8.18 8.11 15.15
C LEU A 14 -7.10 8.46 16.18
N GLY A 15 -5.82 8.35 15.82
CA GLY A 15 -4.69 8.63 16.71
C GLY A 15 -4.73 10.05 17.28
N PRO A 16 -4.66 11.11 16.44
CA PRO A 16 -4.71 12.49 16.89
C PRO A 16 -6.00 12.84 17.66
N LYS A 17 -7.14 12.30 17.22
CA LYS A 17 -8.44 12.52 17.88
C LYS A 17 -8.52 11.91 19.28
N LEU A 18 -7.99 10.71 19.46
CA LEU A 18 -7.91 10.09 20.79
C LEU A 18 -6.91 10.84 21.67
N ALA A 19 -5.77 11.26 21.10
CA ALA A 19 -4.77 12.03 21.83
C ALA A 19 -5.36 13.34 22.39
N ALA A 20 -6.11 14.09 21.57
CA ALA A 20 -6.81 15.30 21.98
C ALA A 20 -7.82 15.04 23.11
N ARG A 21 -8.59 13.96 23.02
CA ARG A 21 -9.60 13.61 24.04
C ARG A 21 -9.02 13.12 25.35
N LEU A 22 -7.88 12.45 25.30
CA LEU A 22 -7.22 11.84 26.47
C LEU A 22 -6.15 12.75 27.08
N GLY A 23 -5.91 13.94 26.51
CA GLY A 23 -4.88 14.86 26.96
C GLY A 23 -3.46 14.32 26.74
N ILE A 24 -3.25 13.53 25.67
CA ILE A 24 -1.94 13.00 25.29
C ILE A 24 -1.29 14.01 24.33
N PRO A 25 -0.22 14.71 24.73
CA PRO A 25 0.32 15.83 23.94
C PRO A 25 1.15 15.39 22.73
N LEU A 26 1.50 14.11 22.61
CA LEU A 26 2.48 13.66 21.62
C LEU A 26 2.04 12.38 20.93
N VAL A 27 2.04 12.40 19.59
CA VAL A 27 1.73 11.28 18.71
C VAL A 27 2.86 11.12 17.70
N PHE A 28 3.33 9.89 17.50
CA PHE A 28 4.26 9.55 16.43
C PHE A 28 3.61 8.64 15.39
N TYR A 29 3.73 9.03 14.13
CA TYR A 29 3.59 8.14 12.97
C TYR A 29 4.97 7.63 12.57
N GLY A 30 5.02 6.54 11.81
CA GLY A 30 6.27 5.93 11.36
C GLY A 30 7.02 6.78 10.33
N GLU A 31 6.82 6.46 9.05
CA GLU A 31 7.41 7.22 7.94
C GLU A 31 6.53 8.35 7.43
N ASN A 32 7.17 9.31 6.77
CA ASN A 32 6.51 10.37 6.04
C ASN A 32 6.02 9.84 4.68
N GLU A 33 4.85 10.28 4.23
CA GLU A 33 4.26 9.87 2.96
C GLU A 33 5.15 10.17 1.73
N ALA A 34 6.13 11.08 1.85
CA ALA A 34 7.16 11.35 0.84
C ALA A 34 7.98 10.11 0.46
N GLU A 35 8.14 9.13 1.36
CA GLU A 35 8.80 7.85 1.07
C GLU A 35 8.12 7.03 -0.04
N TYR A 36 6.87 7.37 -0.34
CA TYR A 36 6.03 6.69 -1.32
C TYR A 36 5.67 7.57 -2.51
N GLY A 37 6.49 8.58 -2.81
CA GLY A 37 6.37 9.40 -4.02
C GLY A 37 5.56 10.69 -3.85
N ASN A 38 5.28 11.11 -2.61
CA ASN A 38 4.78 12.47 -2.34
C ASN A 38 5.93 13.51 -2.40
N PRO A 39 5.62 14.81 -2.47
CA PRO A 39 6.64 15.84 -2.58
C PRO A 39 7.69 15.78 -1.47
N ILE A 40 8.97 15.78 -1.83
CA ILE A 40 10.10 15.73 -0.87
C ILE A 40 10.12 16.93 0.09
N ALA A 41 9.50 18.05 -0.30
CA ALA A 41 9.38 19.22 0.58
C ALA A 41 8.65 18.88 1.91
N ASP A 42 7.80 17.86 1.90
CA ASP A 42 7.05 17.42 3.09
C ASP A 42 7.96 16.81 4.16
N THR A 43 9.21 16.44 3.82
CA THR A 43 10.19 15.93 4.79
C THR A 43 10.95 17.03 5.52
N ALA A 44 10.71 18.31 5.20
CA ALA A 44 11.40 19.44 5.82
C ALA A 44 10.98 19.69 7.28
N SER A 45 9.86 19.10 7.70
CA SER A 45 9.31 19.21 9.05
C SER A 45 9.07 17.83 9.63
N SER A 46 9.32 17.68 10.93
CA SER A 46 8.86 16.49 11.65
C SER A 46 7.37 16.51 11.92
N LEU A 47 6.74 17.70 11.92
CA LEU A 47 5.32 17.89 12.20
C LEU A 47 4.48 17.53 10.98
N ARG A 48 3.48 16.69 11.21
CA ARG A 48 2.43 16.41 10.24
C ARG A 48 1.48 17.58 10.13
N ASP A 49 1.14 17.95 8.89
CA ASP A 49 0.16 19.00 8.63
C ASP A 49 -1.20 18.66 9.28
N ARG A 50 -1.79 19.64 9.97
CA ARG A 50 -3.07 19.50 10.67
C ARG A 50 -4.21 19.15 9.72
N SER A 51 -4.17 19.63 8.48
CA SER A 51 -5.16 19.33 7.44
C SER A 51 -5.32 17.83 7.15
N TYR A 52 -4.32 17.00 7.47
CA TYR A 52 -4.44 15.54 7.33
C TYR A 52 -5.32 14.87 8.39
N HIS A 53 -5.60 15.55 9.51
CA HIS A 53 -6.25 14.94 10.67
C HIS A 53 -7.22 15.89 11.40
N THR A 54 -7.55 17.03 10.80
CA THR A 54 -8.60 17.96 11.26
C THR A 54 -9.54 18.34 10.12
N TYR A 55 -10.73 18.81 10.47
CA TYR A 55 -11.65 19.46 9.51
C TYR A 55 -12.10 20.83 10.04
N ASN A 56 -12.36 21.77 9.13
CA ASN A 56 -12.88 23.10 9.46
C ASN A 56 -14.41 23.16 9.31
N ASN A 57 -14.93 22.57 8.24
CA ASN A 57 -16.35 22.61 7.89
C ASN A 57 -16.86 21.19 7.66
N LEU A 58 -17.89 20.79 8.41
CA LEU A 58 -18.49 19.46 8.27
C LEU A 58 -19.18 19.27 6.92
N ASP A 59 -19.70 20.34 6.32
CA ASP A 59 -20.41 20.29 5.03
C ASP A 59 -19.45 20.02 3.84
N GLU A 60 -18.15 20.20 4.02
CA GLU A 60 -17.12 19.90 3.01
C GLU A 60 -16.60 18.45 3.11
N MET A 61 -17.07 17.68 4.09
CA MET A 61 -16.62 16.31 4.31
C MET A 61 -17.37 15.33 3.42
N TYR A 62 -16.62 14.41 2.81
CA TYR A 62 -17.15 13.33 1.99
C TYR A 62 -16.71 11.96 2.51
N LEU A 63 -17.64 11.02 2.56
CA LEU A 63 -17.41 9.61 2.87
C LEU A 63 -18.00 8.77 1.73
N GLY A 64 -17.21 7.88 1.15
CA GLY A 64 -17.61 7.05 0.02
C GLY A 64 -17.95 7.83 -1.26
N GLY A 65 -17.55 9.10 -1.36
CA GLY A 65 -17.97 10.00 -2.45
C GLY A 65 -19.30 10.73 -2.21
N VAL A 66 -19.91 10.56 -1.03
CA VAL A 66 -21.17 11.18 -0.62
C VAL A 66 -20.89 12.19 0.49
N SER A 67 -21.52 13.37 0.44
CA SER A 67 -21.32 14.39 1.48
C SER A 67 -21.87 13.91 2.82
N VAL A 68 -21.26 14.31 3.93
CA VAL A 68 -21.75 14.00 5.28
C VAL A 68 -23.19 14.45 5.47
N ARG A 69 -23.54 15.62 4.93
CA ARG A 69 -24.91 16.15 4.98
C ARG A 69 -25.91 15.26 4.25
N GLU A 70 -25.56 14.81 3.05
CA GLU A 70 -26.41 13.88 2.30
C GLU A 70 -26.59 12.55 3.04
N LEU A 71 -25.54 12.02 3.67
CA LEU A 71 -25.62 10.80 4.51
C LEU A 71 -26.61 10.97 5.67
N MET A 72 -26.64 12.15 6.28
CA MET A 72 -27.58 12.48 7.36
C MET A 72 -29.01 12.67 6.84
N ASP A 73 -29.18 13.51 5.82
CA ASP A 73 -30.49 13.94 5.34
C ASP A 73 -31.22 12.84 4.53
N ASN A 74 -30.50 12.12 3.67
CA ASN A 74 -31.12 11.19 2.70
C ASN A 74 -31.02 9.72 3.14
N TYR A 75 -30.00 9.35 3.92
CA TYR A 75 -29.76 7.97 4.34
C TYR A 75 -30.06 7.74 5.83
N GLY A 76 -30.44 8.78 6.57
CA GLY A 76 -30.81 8.69 7.98
C GLY A 76 -29.66 8.27 8.91
N ILE A 77 -28.41 8.44 8.47
CA ILE A 77 -27.23 8.09 9.26
C ILE A 77 -26.96 9.23 10.24
N SER A 78 -26.90 8.93 11.54
CA SER A 78 -26.69 9.99 12.52
C SER A 78 -25.25 10.51 12.49
N LEU A 79 -25.04 11.75 12.90
CA LEU A 79 -23.69 12.28 13.10
C LEU A 79 -22.89 11.43 14.10
N ALA A 80 -23.55 10.80 15.08
CA ALA A 80 -22.90 9.92 16.04
C ALA A 80 -22.28 8.69 15.37
N ASP A 81 -22.97 8.12 14.37
CA ASP A 81 -22.47 6.98 13.59
C ASP A 81 -21.29 7.38 12.71
N LEU A 82 -21.30 8.61 12.19
CA LEU A 82 -20.23 9.13 11.33
C LEU A 82 -18.98 9.55 12.12
N LYS A 83 -19.10 9.84 13.42
CA LYS A 83 -18.01 10.38 14.24
C LYS A 83 -16.74 9.51 14.27
N CYS A 84 -16.83 8.20 14.09
CA CYS A 84 -15.65 7.32 14.06
C CYS A 84 -14.83 7.47 12.77
N PHE A 85 -15.45 7.92 11.69
CA PHE A 85 -14.82 8.14 10.39
C PHE A 85 -14.31 9.58 10.21
N LEU A 86 -14.86 10.52 10.97
CA LEU A 86 -14.48 11.93 10.90
C LEU A 86 -13.21 12.23 11.75
N PRO A 87 -12.35 13.16 11.31
CA PRO A 87 -11.27 13.69 12.14
C PRO A 87 -11.80 14.49 13.34
N ALA A 88 -10.90 15.05 14.15
CA ALA A 88 -11.27 16.08 15.13
C ALA A 88 -11.58 17.39 14.40
N SER A 89 -12.43 18.25 14.96
CA SER A 89 -12.55 19.60 14.40
C SER A 89 -11.26 20.38 14.66
N ALA A 90 -10.92 21.32 13.78
CA ALA A 90 -9.76 22.20 13.97
C ALA A 90 -9.88 22.97 15.31
N GLU A 91 -11.06 23.45 15.66
CA GLU A 91 -11.34 24.15 16.91
C GLU A 91 -11.09 23.27 18.16
N GLU A 92 -11.49 22.00 18.13
CA GLU A 92 -11.19 21.07 19.22
C GLU A 92 -9.68 20.82 19.34
N MET A 93 -8.99 20.68 18.21
CA MET A 93 -7.55 20.40 18.19
C MET A 93 -6.73 21.61 18.67
N GLU A 94 -7.14 22.83 18.33
CA GLU A 94 -6.50 24.09 18.76
C GLU A 94 -6.52 24.30 20.27
N LYS A 95 -7.48 23.69 20.98
CA LYS A 95 -7.57 23.73 22.46
C LYS A 95 -6.60 22.77 23.15
N THR A 96 -5.78 22.06 22.39
CA THR A 96 -4.87 21.03 22.91
C THR A 96 -3.43 21.28 22.47
N ASP A 97 -2.48 20.77 23.24
CA ASP A 97 -1.06 20.80 22.90
C ASP A 97 -0.62 19.58 22.06
N VAL A 98 -1.57 18.91 21.39
CA VAL A 98 -1.28 17.69 20.62
C VAL A 98 -0.36 18.02 19.45
N GLN A 99 0.77 17.33 19.40
CA GLN A 99 1.72 17.37 18.29
C GLN A 99 1.80 15.99 17.64
N VAL A 100 1.69 15.97 16.32
CA VAL A 100 1.77 14.76 15.51
C VAL A 100 3.06 14.82 14.72
N HIS A 101 3.97 13.89 15.00
CA HIS A 101 5.29 13.85 14.38
C HIS A 101 5.49 12.59 13.53
N TYR A 102 6.40 12.67 12.57
CA TYR A 102 6.98 11.49 11.91
C TYR A 102 8.25 11.06 12.65
N LEU A 103 8.27 9.82 13.11
CA LEU A 103 9.41 9.24 13.80
C LEU A 103 10.62 9.11 12.86
N GLY A 104 10.36 8.83 11.58
CA GLY A 104 11.38 8.78 10.52
C GLY A 104 12.15 10.08 10.28
N TYR A 105 11.69 11.21 10.83
CA TYR A 105 12.44 12.46 10.82
C TYR A 105 13.63 12.43 11.80
N TYR A 106 13.46 11.74 12.93
CA TYR A 106 14.44 11.69 14.02
C TYR A 106 15.33 10.45 13.95
N LEU A 107 14.76 9.34 13.48
CA LEU A 107 15.43 8.05 13.36
C LEU A 107 15.45 7.66 11.89
N LYS A 108 16.57 7.11 11.43
CA LYS A 108 16.62 6.52 10.08
C LYS A 108 15.56 5.43 9.99
N TRP A 109 14.59 5.62 9.11
CA TRP A 109 13.47 4.71 8.97
C TRP A 109 13.77 3.62 7.93
N THR A 110 14.25 2.49 8.41
CA THR A 110 14.54 1.32 7.57
C THR A 110 13.62 0.16 8.00
N PRO A 111 12.68 -0.32 7.17
CA PRO A 111 11.73 -1.35 7.59
C PRO A 111 12.36 -2.64 8.10
N GLN A 112 13.51 -3.04 7.54
CA GLN A 112 14.26 -4.19 8.03
C GLN A 112 14.82 -3.98 9.45
N GLU A 113 15.33 -2.78 9.76
CA GLU A 113 15.82 -2.44 11.10
C GLU A 113 14.66 -2.37 12.10
N VAL A 114 13.52 -1.80 11.69
CA VAL A 114 12.29 -1.77 12.50
C VAL A 114 11.79 -3.19 12.80
N TYR A 115 11.84 -4.08 11.81
CA TYR A 115 11.52 -5.50 11.99
C TYR A 115 12.42 -6.17 13.03
N TYR A 116 13.75 -6.01 12.93
CA TYR A 116 14.67 -6.59 13.90
C TYR A 116 14.44 -6.05 15.31
N TYR A 117 14.23 -4.74 15.44
CA TYR A 117 13.88 -4.12 16.72
C TYR A 117 12.60 -4.71 17.31
N ALA A 118 11.56 -4.89 16.50
CA ALA A 118 10.30 -5.47 16.94
C ALA A 118 10.46 -6.93 17.41
N VAL A 119 11.21 -7.75 16.68
CA VAL A 119 11.51 -9.14 17.08
C VAL A 119 12.20 -9.20 18.43
N GLU A 120 13.18 -8.32 18.66
CA GLU A 120 13.96 -8.29 19.90
C GLU A 120 13.16 -7.75 21.10
N ASN A 121 12.26 -6.78 20.88
CA ASN A 121 11.69 -5.99 21.97
C ASN A 121 10.18 -6.20 22.23
N THR A 122 9.41 -6.76 21.31
CA THR A 122 7.94 -6.82 21.43
C THR A 122 7.34 -8.22 21.41
N GLY A 123 8.17 -9.24 21.20
CA GLY A 123 7.70 -10.62 20.99
C GLY A 123 7.08 -10.83 19.60
N PHE A 124 7.34 -9.91 18.66
CA PHE A 124 6.91 -10.03 17.27
C PHE A 124 7.40 -11.35 16.66
N LYS A 125 6.52 -12.03 15.94
CA LYS A 125 6.84 -13.28 15.24
C LYS A 125 6.57 -13.14 13.76
N ALA A 126 7.62 -13.21 12.96
CA ALA A 126 7.49 -13.33 11.52
C ALA A 126 6.71 -14.60 11.15
N ARG A 127 6.10 -14.61 9.97
CA ARG A 127 5.47 -15.80 9.42
C ARG A 127 6.51 -16.91 9.27
N PRO A 128 6.16 -18.18 9.52
CA PRO A 128 7.08 -19.30 9.30
C PRO A 128 7.42 -19.50 7.80
N PHE A 129 6.61 -18.93 6.91
CA PHE A 129 6.75 -18.97 5.46
C PHE A 129 6.67 -17.56 4.87
N ARG A 130 7.12 -17.38 3.63
CA ARG A 130 7.05 -16.09 2.91
C ARG A 130 5.62 -15.75 2.51
N THR A 131 5.33 -14.46 2.42
CA THR A 131 4.12 -13.95 1.78
C THR A 131 4.17 -14.25 0.28
N GLN A 132 3.08 -14.75 -0.32
CA GLN A 132 3.04 -15.01 -1.76
C GLN A 132 3.10 -13.69 -2.53
N GLY A 133 3.85 -13.65 -3.63
CA GLY A 133 4.14 -12.40 -4.35
C GLY A 133 5.35 -11.62 -3.82
N THR A 134 6.04 -12.10 -2.77
CA THR A 134 7.31 -11.54 -2.25
C THR A 134 8.20 -12.59 -1.57
N TYR A 135 9.42 -12.18 -1.21
CA TYR A 135 10.37 -12.92 -0.37
C TYR A 135 10.24 -12.57 1.12
N SER A 136 9.51 -11.51 1.47
CA SER A 136 9.33 -11.05 2.86
C SER A 136 8.45 -12.00 3.70
N LYS A 137 8.66 -11.96 5.03
CA LYS A 137 7.95 -12.75 6.05
C LYS A 137 7.35 -11.90 7.18
N TYR A 138 7.56 -10.59 7.17
CA TYR A 138 7.30 -9.73 8.33
C TYR A 138 6.37 -8.55 8.04
N ASN A 139 6.21 -8.15 6.78
CA ASN A 139 5.33 -7.06 6.39
C ASN A 139 3.91 -7.56 6.12
N SER A 140 2.89 -6.83 6.59
CA SER A 140 1.46 -7.06 6.32
C SER A 140 1.06 -8.53 6.48
N ILE A 141 1.28 -9.09 7.67
CA ILE A 141 1.11 -10.53 7.94
C ILE A 141 -0.17 -10.87 8.71
N ASP A 142 -0.98 -9.85 9.00
CA ASP A 142 -2.20 -9.89 9.80
C ASP A 142 -3.49 -9.92 8.97
N ASP A 143 -3.39 -9.82 7.64
CA ASP A 143 -4.53 -9.87 6.70
C ASP A 143 -4.36 -11.01 5.68
N LYS A 144 -5.44 -11.77 5.43
CA LYS A 144 -5.49 -12.85 4.43
C LYS A 144 -5.70 -12.34 3.01
N ILE A 145 -6.21 -11.12 2.84
CA ILE A 145 -6.54 -10.51 1.55
C ILE A 145 -5.31 -9.84 0.91
N ASP A 146 -4.29 -9.49 1.70
CA ASP A 146 -3.12 -8.71 1.27
C ASP A 146 -2.35 -9.38 0.11
N ASP A 147 -2.12 -10.70 0.19
CA ASP A 147 -1.46 -11.46 -0.89
C ASP A 147 -2.25 -11.32 -2.22
N LEU A 148 -3.58 -11.32 -2.16
CA LEU A 148 -4.46 -11.13 -3.33
C LEU A 148 -4.47 -9.67 -3.82
N HIS A 149 -4.41 -8.70 -2.89
CA HIS A 149 -4.28 -7.28 -3.24
C HIS A 149 -3.07 -7.07 -4.16
N TYR A 150 -1.88 -7.53 -3.77
CA TYR A 150 -0.68 -7.37 -4.58
C TYR A 150 -0.72 -8.16 -5.89
N TYR A 151 -1.35 -9.33 -5.91
CA TYR A 151 -1.59 -10.03 -7.18
C TYR A 151 -2.45 -9.18 -8.13
N THR A 152 -3.56 -8.61 -7.66
CA THR A 152 -4.40 -7.75 -8.50
C THR A 152 -3.71 -6.45 -8.92
N THR A 153 -2.82 -5.89 -8.08
CA THR A 153 -1.93 -4.79 -8.44
C THR A 153 -1.01 -5.18 -9.60
N PHE A 154 -0.42 -6.38 -9.56
CA PHE A 154 0.39 -6.91 -10.66
C PHE A 154 -0.43 -7.07 -11.95
N ILE A 155 -1.65 -7.62 -11.88
CA ILE A 155 -2.56 -7.70 -13.03
C ILE A 155 -2.81 -6.32 -13.64
N LYS A 156 -3.10 -5.32 -12.79
CA LYS A 156 -3.53 -3.99 -13.21
C LYS A 156 -2.38 -3.14 -13.77
N PHE A 157 -1.21 -3.21 -13.13
CA PHE A 157 -0.10 -2.27 -13.36
C PHE A 157 1.19 -2.93 -13.84
N GLY A 158 1.26 -4.26 -13.87
CA GLY A 158 2.45 -5.02 -14.29
C GLY A 158 3.59 -5.05 -13.26
N ILE A 159 3.36 -4.53 -12.05
CA ILE A 159 4.31 -4.57 -10.93
C ILE A 159 3.62 -5.13 -9.69
N GLY A 160 4.29 -6.01 -8.96
CA GLY A 160 3.80 -6.65 -7.75
C GLY A 160 4.53 -6.20 -6.50
N ARG A 161 4.27 -6.90 -5.39
CA ARG A 161 4.85 -6.59 -4.08
C ARG A 161 6.37 -6.64 -4.09
N THR A 162 6.96 -7.59 -4.82
CA THR A 162 8.41 -7.76 -4.87
C THR A 162 9.08 -6.54 -5.50
N THR A 163 8.46 -5.93 -6.51
CA THR A 163 8.98 -4.68 -7.09
C THR A 163 9.04 -3.56 -6.05
N TYR A 164 8.01 -3.41 -5.20
CA TYR A 164 8.00 -2.40 -4.13
C TYR A 164 9.06 -2.69 -3.06
N ASP A 165 9.07 -3.91 -2.52
CA ASP A 165 10.00 -4.33 -1.46
C ASP A 165 11.46 -4.19 -1.93
N SER A 166 11.78 -4.72 -3.12
CA SER A 166 13.15 -4.71 -3.66
C SER A 166 13.62 -3.29 -4.03
N SER A 167 12.73 -2.43 -4.54
CA SER A 167 13.08 -1.03 -4.82
C SER A 167 13.42 -0.27 -3.54
N GLN A 168 12.69 -0.53 -2.44
CA GLN A 168 13.01 0.05 -1.13
C GLN A 168 14.33 -0.50 -0.59
N GLU A 169 14.59 -1.80 -0.73
CA GLU A 169 15.84 -2.40 -0.29
C GLU A 169 17.07 -1.95 -1.11
N ILE A 170 16.91 -1.65 -2.41
CA ILE A 170 17.95 -0.96 -3.20
C ILE A 170 18.24 0.42 -2.60
N ARG A 171 17.20 1.24 -2.35
CA ARG A 171 17.36 2.60 -1.80
C ARG A 171 18.07 2.57 -0.43
N ASN A 172 17.83 1.53 0.35
CA ASN A 172 18.46 1.32 1.65
C ASN A 172 19.85 0.67 1.57
N GLY A 173 20.29 0.25 0.38
CA GLY A 173 21.59 -0.39 0.16
C GLY A 173 21.68 -1.84 0.66
N HIS A 174 20.55 -2.51 0.86
CA HIS A 174 20.52 -3.91 1.34
C HIS A 174 20.75 -4.92 0.21
N ILE A 175 20.28 -4.59 -1.00
CA ILE A 175 20.45 -5.40 -2.20
C ILE A 175 20.86 -4.49 -3.36
N ASN A 176 21.52 -5.06 -4.35
CA ASN A 176 21.84 -4.39 -5.60
C ASN A 176 20.74 -4.59 -6.66
N ARG A 177 20.90 -3.93 -7.82
CA ARG A 177 19.93 -3.98 -8.91
C ARG A 177 19.76 -5.38 -9.50
N GLU A 178 20.84 -6.15 -9.61
CA GLU A 178 20.82 -7.50 -10.20
C GLU A 178 20.03 -8.45 -9.30
N GLU A 179 20.28 -8.38 -7.99
CA GLU A 179 19.54 -9.14 -6.97
C GLU A 179 18.05 -8.79 -7.00
N ALA A 180 17.71 -7.49 -7.04
CA ALA A 180 16.33 -7.05 -7.15
C ALA A 180 15.63 -7.55 -8.41
N CYS A 181 16.27 -7.44 -9.57
CA CYS A 181 15.73 -7.96 -10.83
C CYS A 181 15.45 -9.47 -10.76
N ALA A 182 16.38 -10.24 -10.17
CA ALA A 182 16.21 -11.68 -9.97
C ALA A 182 15.06 -12.01 -9.01
N LEU A 183 14.90 -11.26 -7.92
CA LEU A 183 13.78 -11.41 -6.99
C LEU A 183 12.44 -11.09 -7.67
N VAL A 184 12.36 -9.97 -8.38
CA VAL A 184 11.16 -9.58 -9.14
C VAL A 184 10.78 -10.66 -10.15
N ASN A 185 11.74 -11.16 -10.93
CA ASN A 185 11.50 -12.23 -11.90
C ASN A 185 10.93 -13.51 -11.25
N ARG A 186 11.31 -13.77 -10.00
CA ARG A 186 10.94 -14.99 -9.30
C ARG A 186 9.57 -14.90 -8.62
N PHE A 187 9.18 -13.72 -8.14
CA PHE A 187 8.07 -13.60 -7.19
C PHE A 187 6.95 -12.67 -7.65
N ASP A 188 7.21 -11.65 -8.47
CA ASP A 188 6.11 -10.81 -8.97
C ASP A 188 5.18 -11.63 -9.87
N GLY A 189 3.88 -11.50 -9.62
CA GLY A 189 2.85 -12.25 -10.34
C GLY A 189 2.62 -13.67 -9.87
N GLU A 190 3.30 -14.12 -8.81
CA GLU A 190 2.96 -15.36 -8.14
C GLU A 190 1.50 -15.34 -7.68
N PHE A 191 0.75 -16.37 -8.05
CA PHE A 191 -0.64 -16.50 -7.63
C PHE A 191 -0.75 -16.89 -6.14
N PRO A 192 -1.55 -16.16 -5.34
CA PRO A 192 -1.63 -16.38 -3.89
C PRO A 192 -2.71 -17.43 -3.55
N ASP A 193 -2.37 -18.71 -3.66
CA ASP A 193 -3.31 -19.82 -3.48
C ASP A 193 -3.71 -20.10 -2.02
N ARG A 194 -2.90 -19.72 -1.03
CA ARG A 194 -3.03 -20.15 0.37
C ARG A 194 -4.39 -19.82 1.00
N TYR A 195 -4.88 -18.62 0.78
CA TYR A 195 -6.16 -18.13 1.32
C TYR A 195 -7.19 -17.85 0.22
N PHE A 196 -6.88 -18.19 -1.04
CA PHE A 196 -7.69 -17.79 -2.18
C PHE A 196 -9.15 -18.22 -2.05
N ASN A 197 -9.40 -19.51 -1.78
CA ASN A 197 -10.77 -20.03 -1.66
C ASN A 197 -11.54 -19.40 -0.50
N GLU A 198 -10.88 -19.13 0.63
CA GLU A 198 -11.50 -18.46 1.78
C GLU A 198 -11.87 -17.01 1.45
N VAL A 199 -10.98 -16.29 0.75
CA VAL A 199 -11.26 -14.92 0.30
C VAL A 199 -12.40 -14.90 -0.71
N MET A 200 -12.42 -15.85 -1.66
CA MET A 200 -13.51 -16.00 -2.64
C MET A 200 -14.86 -16.25 -1.97
N GLU A 201 -14.90 -17.16 -0.99
CA GLU A 201 -16.09 -17.41 -0.17
C GLU A 201 -16.53 -16.15 0.59
N TYR A 202 -15.60 -15.45 1.24
CA TYR A 202 -15.88 -14.24 2.01
C TYR A 202 -16.52 -13.12 1.18
N ILE A 203 -16.04 -12.92 -0.07
CA ILE A 203 -16.57 -11.89 -0.96
C ILE A 203 -17.73 -12.39 -1.84
N GLY A 204 -18.13 -13.66 -1.73
CA GLY A 204 -19.21 -14.25 -2.52
C GLY A 204 -18.89 -14.36 -4.03
N MET A 205 -17.63 -14.65 -4.37
CA MET A 205 -17.15 -14.77 -5.75
C MET A 205 -16.71 -16.20 -6.05
N THR A 206 -16.99 -16.72 -7.25
CA THR A 206 -16.43 -18.01 -7.66
C THR A 206 -14.98 -17.85 -8.14
N PRO A 207 -14.09 -18.82 -7.88
CA PRO A 207 -12.74 -18.85 -8.43
C PRO A 207 -12.66 -18.57 -9.93
N GLU A 208 -13.56 -19.17 -10.72
CA GLU A 208 -13.62 -19.03 -12.17
C GLU A 208 -13.93 -17.58 -12.56
N HIS A 209 -14.91 -16.97 -11.90
CA HIS A 209 -15.27 -15.58 -12.15
C HIS A 209 -14.11 -14.62 -11.82
N PHE A 210 -13.37 -14.91 -10.74
CA PHE A 210 -12.18 -14.14 -10.40
C PHE A 210 -11.13 -14.17 -11.52
N HIS A 211 -10.80 -15.36 -12.03
CA HIS A 211 -9.80 -15.51 -13.09
C HIS A 211 -10.25 -14.82 -14.40
N GLU A 212 -11.52 -14.96 -14.78
CA GLU A 212 -12.11 -14.24 -15.92
C GLU A 212 -12.03 -12.72 -15.74
N LEU A 213 -12.32 -12.23 -14.53
CA LEU A 213 -12.24 -10.81 -14.20
C LEU A 213 -10.80 -10.30 -14.27
N ALA A 214 -9.86 -11.00 -13.63
CA ALA A 214 -8.44 -10.68 -13.67
C ALA A 214 -7.94 -10.56 -15.12
N ASP A 215 -8.29 -11.49 -15.99
CA ASP A 215 -7.90 -11.46 -17.40
C ASP A 215 -8.47 -10.24 -18.15
N ARG A 216 -9.69 -9.79 -17.83
CA ARG A 216 -10.25 -8.55 -18.41
C ARG A 216 -9.54 -7.28 -17.93
N PHE A 217 -8.95 -7.30 -16.74
CA PHE A 217 -8.21 -6.15 -16.19
C PHE A 217 -6.77 -6.04 -16.71
N ARG A 218 -6.27 -7.04 -17.44
CA ARG A 218 -4.99 -6.98 -18.13
C ARG A 218 -5.05 -5.98 -19.28
N SER A 219 -4.47 -4.81 -19.07
CA SER A 219 -4.47 -3.79 -20.10
C SER A 219 -3.60 -4.18 -21.30
N PRO A 220 -4.08 -4.05 -22.56
CA PRO A 220 -3.31 -4.44 -23.75
C PRO A 220 -1.97 -3.72 -23.95
N HIS A 221 -1.75 -2.57 -23.31
CA HIS A 221 -0.47 -1.85 -23.37
C HIS A 221 0.59 -2.42 -22.41
N LEU A 222 0.20 -3.25 -21.44
CA LEU A 222 1.11 -3.94 -20.51
C LEU A 222 1.23 -5.43 -20.83
N TRP A 223 0.15 -6.02 -21.33
CA TRP A 223 0.00 -7.47 -21.45
C TRP A 223 -0.16 -7.91 -22.92
N GLY A 224 0.37 -9.09 -23.20
CA GLY A 224 0.04 -9.88 -24.39
C GLY A 224 0.02 -11.36 -24.04
N LYS A 225 -0.15 -12.20 -25.07
CA LYS A 225 -0.04 -13.65 -24.94
C LYS A 225 1.19 -14.14 -25.69
N ASP A 226 1.92 -15.07 -25.08
CA ASP A 226 3.04 -15.73 -25.73
C ASP A 226 2.56 -16.78 -26.77
N ALA A 227 3.51 -17.48 -27.39
CA ALA A 227 3.21 -18.51 -28.39
C ALA A 227 2.42 -19.71 -27.82
N ALA A 228 2.42 -19.91 -26.50
CA ALA A 228 1.64 -20.92 -25.80
C ALA A 228 0.27 -20.39 -25.33
N GLY A 229 -0.07 -19.15 -25.67
CA GLY A 229 -1.32 -18.50 -25.27
C GLY A 229 -1.35 -18.03 -23.82
N GLN A 230 -0.20 -18.04 -23.11
CA GLN A 230 -0.11 -17.61 -21.71
C GLN A 230 0.10 -16.11 -21.62
N TRP A 231 -0.50 -15.49 -20.61
CA TRP A 231 -0.32 -14.06 -20.35
C TRP A 231 1.12 -13.73 -19.97
N LYS A 232 1.69 -12.74 -20.64
CA LYS A 232 3.04 -12.26 -20.40
C LYS A 232 3.09 -10.74 -20.52
N LEU A 233 3.91 -10.10 -19.69
CA LEU A 233 4.17 -8.68 -19.81
C LEU A 233 4.91 -8.37 -21.11
N ARG A 234 4.59 -7.22 -21.70
CA ARG A 234 5.27 -6.69 -22.88
C ARG A 234 6.71 -6.30 -22.57
N HIS A 235 6.90 -5.62 -21.45
CA HIS A 235 8.20 -5.22 -20.94
C HIS A 235 8.36 -5.70 -19.51
N THR A 236 9.58 -6.12 -19.18
CA THR A 236 9.94 -6.54 -17.83
C THR A 236 11.26 -5.91 -17.43
N VAL A 237 11.50 -5.77 -16.13
CA VAL A 237 12.77 -5.25 -15.62
C VAL A 237 13.98 -6.12 -16.00
N ASN A 238 13.73 -7.38 -16.39
CA ASN A 238 14.75 -8.34 -16.80
C ASN A 238 14.97 -8.39 -18.33
N GLY A 239 14.25 -7.59 -19.12
CA GLY A 239 14.35 -7.63 -20.58
C GLY A 239 13.85 -8.93 -21.20
N THR A 240 12.94 -9.64 -20.52
CA THR A 240 12.37 -10.93 -20.96
C THR A 240 10.92 -10.83 -21.40
N GLY A 241 10.35 -9.63 -21.49
CA GLY A 241 8.98 -9.38 -21.94
C GLY A 241 8.77 -9.70 -23.43
N LEU A 242 7.51 -9.71 -23.87
CA LEU A 242 7.15 -10.02 -25.27
C LEU A 242 7.82 -9.06 -26.27
N ASP A 243 7.95 -7.80 -25.89
CA ASP A 243 8.44 -6.72 -26.74
C ASP A 243 9.89 -6.32 -26.37
N ASP A 244 10.50 -6.97 -25.37
CA ASP A 244 11.90 -6.72 -24.97
C ASP A 244 12.91 -7.41 -25.92
N CYS A 245 12.49 -8.43 -26.67
CA CYS A 245 13.39 -9.23 -27.51
C CYS A 245 13.62 -8.68 -28.94
N VAL A 246 13.26 -7.42 -29.22
CA VAL A 246 13.57 -6.77 -30.51
C VAL A 246 14.85 -5.91 -30.39
N SER A 247 15.96 -6.54 -30.03
CA SER A 247 17.29 -6.04 -30.38
C SER A 247 18.20 -7.22 -30.66
N GLU A 248 18.03 -7.82 -31.84
CA GLU A 248 19.13 -8.58 -32.43
C GLU A 248 20.36 -7.67 -32.51
N LYS A 249 21.48 -8.24 -32.09
CA LYS A 249 22.82 -7.71 -32.26
C LYS A 249 23.00 -7.28 -33.71
N SER A 250 22.84 -5.99 -34.02
CA SER A 250 23.35 -5.47 -35.29
C SER A 250 24.86 -5.40 -35.15
N ASP A 251 25.53 -6.26 -35.90
CA ASP A 251 26.98 -6.33 -36.06
C ASP A 251 27.62 -4.94 -36.05
N ARG A 252 28.36 -4.64 -34.97
CA ARG A 252 29.50 -3.72 -35.10
C ARG A 252 30.59 -4.50 -35.84
N GLN A 253 30.48 -4.50 -37.16
CA GLN A 253 31.61 -4.78 -38.02
C GLN A 253 32.75 -3.84 -37.63
N VAL A 254 33.85 -4.47 -37.29
CA VAL A 254 35.17 -3.88 -37.16
C VAL A 254 35.52 -3.17 -38.47
N ALA A 255 35.81 -1.88 -38.37
CA ALA A 255 36.65 -1.14 -39.31
C ALA A 255 37.46 -0.12 -38.51
#